data_AF-A0A7X9ECN9-F1
#
_entry.id   AF-A0A7X9ECN9-F1
#
_cell.length_a   1.000
_cell.length_b   1.000
_cell.length_c   1.000
_cell.angle_alpha   90.00
_cell.angle_beta   90.00
_cell.angle_gamma   90.00
#
_symmetry.space_group_name_H-M   'P 1'
#
loop_
_entity.id
_entity.type
_entity.pdbx_description
1 polymer ?
#
loop_
_entity_poly.entity_id
_entity_poly.type
_entity_poly.pdbx_seq_one_letter_code
_entity_poly.pdbx_strand_id
1 'polypeptide(L)'
;FYRFNNRVNGLPEINLGGAGLADDFASLISPDLWPEFVIPYWNQYYEGLTTGKRSLHCENLSPSHLKYLKDAKLSHYQPSVSDLLTLENVKANTDIPFDWLLYAYVITEMSDDEIEQWVDNTVKAGITIVRTQFGKYACINNKLDRIKAFYKAFDKYKV
;
A
#
# COMPACT_ATOMS: atom_id res chain seq x y z
N PHE A 1 -1.92 -1.98 25.68
CA PHE A 1 -2.47 -3.35 25.51
C PHE A 1 -1.49 -4.29 24.81
N TYR A 2 -0.96 -3.94 23.62
CA TYR A 2 0.00 -4.78 22.88
C TYR A 2 1.22 -5.24 23.70
N ARG A 3 1.96 -4.31 24.31
CA ARG A 3 3.14 -4.63 25.13
C ARG A 3 2.83 -5.60 26.28
N PHE A 4 1.72 -5.37 26.96
CA PHE A 4 1.25 -6.26 28.03
C PHE A 4 0.91 -7.66 27.50
N ASN A 5 0.16 -7.74 26.40
CA ASN A 5 -0.16 -9.01 25.77
C ASN A 5 1.11 -9.77 25.36
N ASN A 6 2.08 -9.11 24.74
CA ASN A 6 3.34 -9.75 24.37
C ASN A 6 4.11 -10.26 25.59
N ARG A 7 4.20 -9.45 26.66
CA ARG A 7 4.84 -9.84 27.92
C ARG A 7 4.22 -11.09 28.53
N VAL A 8 2.89 -11.15 28.62
CA VAL A 8 2.17 -12.32 29.16
C VAL A 8 2.41 -13.57 28.32
N ASN A 9 2.63 -13.40 27.02
CA ASN A 9 2.93 -14.50 26.09
C ASN A 9 4.44 -14.80 25.92
N GLY A 10 5.33 -14.16 26.71
CA GLY A 10 6.78 -14.36 26.60
C GLY A 10 7.40 -13.84 25.30
N LEU A 11 6.70 -12.95 24.59
CA LEU A 11 7.16 -12.29 23.37
C LEU A 11 7.83 -10.95 23.67
N PRO A 12 8.73 -10.44 22.80
CA PRO A 12 9.25 -9.08 22.92
C PRO A 12 8.11 -8.05 22.96
N GLU A 13 8.15 -7.12 23.92
CA GLU A 13 7.08 -6.11 24.07
C GLU A 13 6.94 -5.21 22.84
N ILE A 14 8.04 -5.01 22.11
CA ILE A 14 8.11 -4.27 20.85
C ILE A 14 8.86 -5.09 19.81
N ASN A 15 8.51 -4.90 18.53
CA ASN A 15 9.21 -5.49 17.40
C ASN A 15 10.37 -4.59 16.97
N LEU A 16 11.60 -5.10 17.01
CA LEU A 16 12.78 -4.32 16.60
C LEU A 16 12.94 -4.20 15.07
N GLY A 17 12.29 -5.09 14.29
CA GLY A 17 12.37 -5.11 12.84
C GLY A 17 11.37 -4.16 12.16
N GLY A 18 10.15 -4.08 12.68
CA GLY A 18 9.14 -3.16 12.17
C GLY A 18 7.72 -3.48 12.60
N ALA A 19 6.79 -2.61 12.23
CA ALA A 19 5.35 -2.81 12.38
C ALA A 19 4.59 -2.15 11.22
N GLY A 20 3.38 -2.66 10.96
CA GLY A 20 2.46 -2.12 9.96
C GLY A 20 1.20 -1.55 10.59
N LEU A 21 0.61 -0.55 9.94
CA LEU A 21 -0.72 -0.04 10.23
C LEU A 21 -1.60 -0.17 8.98
N ALA A 22 -2.85 -0.60 9.17
CA ALA A 22 -3.92 -0.50 8.18
C ALA A 22 -4.95 0.49 8.72
N ASP A 23 -5.12 1.62 8.04
CA ASP A 23 -6.05 2.68 8.43
C ASP A 23 -6.74 3.25 7.19
N ASP A 24 -7.82 2.61 6.78
CA ASP A 24 -8.55 2.97 5.56
C ASP A 24 -9.48 4.19 5.75
N PHE A 25 -9.54 4.75 6.96
CA PHE A 25 -10.44 5.85 7.30
C PHE A 25 -9.73 7.17 7.55
N ALA A 26 -8.39 7.19 7.67
CA ALA A 26 -7.65 8.45 7.82
C ALA A 26 -7.90 9.44 6.67
N SER A 27 -8.20 8.93 5.46
CA SER A 27 -8.58 9.75 4.29
C SER A 27 -9.86 10.57 4.49
N LEU A 28 -10.72 10.19 5.45
CA LEU A 28 -11.95 10.93 5.77
C LEU A 28 -11.67 12.23 6.53
N ILE A 29 -10.47 12.38 7.09
CA ILE A 29 -10.03 13.61 7.77
C ILE A 29 -9.35 14.49 6.73
N SER A 30 -9.78 15.75 6.64
CA SER A 30 -9.18 16.74 5.73
C SER A 30 -7.65 16.78 5.88
N PRO A 31 -6.87 16.88 4.79
CA PRO A 31 -5.41 16.90 4.86
C PRO A 31 -4.86 17.96 5.81
N ASP A 32 -5.50 19.13 5.91
CA ASP A 32 -5.02 20.23 6.76
C ASP A 32 -5.20 19.94 8.26
N LEU A 33 -6.02 18.95 8.60
CA LEU A 33 -6.26 18.48 9.97
C LEU A 33 -5.35 17.29 10.35
N TRP A 34 -4.63 16.69 9.41
CA TRP A 34 -3.75 15.54 9.68
C TRP A 34 -2.66 15.80 10.73
N PRO A 35 -2.01 16.97 10.77
CA PRO A 35 -1.01 17.26 11.80
C PRO A 35 -1.55 17.17 13.23
N GLU A 36 -2.85 17.39 13.42
CA GLU A 36 -3.51 17.33 14.73
C GLU A 36 -4.19 15.98 14.98
N PHE A 37 -4.89 15.44 13.98
CA PHE A 37 -5.83 14.34 14.18
C PHE A 37 -5.37 12.98 13.64
N VAL A 38 -4.30 12.91 12.86
CA VAL A 38 -3.83 11.64 12.24
C VAL A 38 -2.39 11.34 12.64
N ILE A 39 -1.46 12.23 12.30
CA ILE A 39 -0.02 12.00 12.46
C ILE A 39 0.39 11.72 13.91
N PRO A 40 -0.10 12.45 14.94
CA PRO A 40 0.27 12.16 16.31
C PRO A 40 -0.13 10.75 16.76
N TYR A 41 -1.30 10.29 16.33
CA TYR A 41 -1.84 8.99 16.72
C TYR A 41 -1.18 7.84 15.98
N TRP A 42 -0.84 8.00 14.70
CA TRP A 42 0.01 7.06 13.98
C TRP A 42 1.39 6.95 14.64
N ASN A 43 2.00 8.07 15.01
CA ASN A 43 3.30 8.06 15.71
C ASN A 43 3.22 7.34 17.06
N GLN A 44 2.22 7.66 17.88
CA GLN A 44 1.97 6.98 19.16
C GLN A 44 1.75 5.47 18.97
N TYR A 45 1.00 5.08 17.93
CA TYR A 45 0.78 3.68 17.58
C TYR A 45 2.11 2.97 17.28
N TYR A 46 2.93 3.52 16.37
CA TYR A 46 4.20 2.90 16.01
C TYR A 46 5.19 2.88 17.17
N GLU A 47 5.30 3.94 17.97
CA GLU A 47 6.16 3.98 19.17
C GLU A 47 5.75 2.93 20.20
N GLY A 48 4.46 2.58 20.25
CA GLY A 48 3.94 1.48 21.04
C GLY A 48 4.38 0.09 20.57
N LEU A 49 4.66 -0.07 19.27
CA LEU A 49 4.85 -1.36 18.61
C LEU A 49 6.27 -1.65 18.15
N THR A 50 7.02 -0.65 17.72
CA THR A 50 8.30 -0.85 17.03
C THR A 50 9.27 0.32 17.17
N THR A 51 10.56 0.00 17.17
CA THR A 51 11.67 0.95 16.94
C THR A 51 12.29 0.81 15.55
N GLY A 52 11.75 -0.10 14.73
CA GLY A 52 12.23 -0.42 13.39
C GLY A 52 11.43 0.29 12.31
N LYS A 53 11.26 -0.42 11.18
CA LYS A 53 10.57 0.08 10.00
C LYS A 53 9.06 0.24 10.24
N ARG A 54 8.46 1.26 9.63
CA ARG A 54 7.02 1.53 9.70
C ARG A 54 6.41 1.39 8.31
N SER A 55 5.36 0.60 8.15
CA SER A 55 4.66 0.45 6.87
C SER A 55 3.19 0.81 7.01
N LEU A 56 2.66 1.61 6.10
CA LEU A 56 1.25 2.02 6.12
C LEU A 56 0.50 1.42 4.94
N HIS A 57 -0.67 0.86 5.21
CA HIS A 57 -1.75 0.69 4.26
C HIS A 57 -2.86 1.69 4.60
N CYS A 58 -3.25 2.51 3.63
CA CYS A 58 -4.27 3.53 3.82
C CYS A 58 -4.90 3.88 2.47
N GLU A 59 -6.17 3.55 2.34
CA GLU A 59 -6.98 3.77 1.14
C GLU A 59 -7.53 5.20 1.03
N ASN A 60 -7.92 5.53 -0.21
CA ASN A 60 -8.60 6.76 -0.59
C ASN A 60 -7.84 8.05 -0.24
N LEU A 61 -6.51 8.00 -0.13
CA LEU A 61 -5.73 9.23 0.01
C LEU A 61 -5.79 10.06 -1.27
N SER A 62 -5.75 11.37 -1.09
CA SER A 62 -5.52 12.34 -2.17
C SER A 62 -4.06 12.79 -2.18
N PRO A 63 -3.57 13.40 -3.28
CA PRO A 63 -2.19 13.90 -3.36
C PRO A 63 -1.81 14.86 -2.22
N SER A 64 -2.76 15.67 -1.73
CA SER A 64 -2.53 16.62 -0.64
C SER A 64 -2.23 15.97 0.71
N HIS A 65 -2.60 14.70 0.90
CA HIS A 65 -2.27 13.92 2.10
C HIS A 65 -0.83 13.42 2.10
N LEU A 66 -0.27 13.13 0.92
CA LEU A 66 0.97 12.36 0.78
C LEU A 66 2.18 13.05 1.41
N LYS A 67 2.19 14.39 1.44
CA LYS A 67 3.24 15.20 2.07
C LYS A 67 3.44 14.90 3.56
N TYR A 68 2.40 14.43 4.26
CA TYR A 68 2.43 14.13 5.69
C TYR A 68 2.93 12.71 6.01
N LEU A 69 3.03 11.83 5.02
CA LEU A 69 3.49 10.45 5.23
C LEU A 69 4.90 10.41 5.85
N LYS A 70 5.76 11.38 5.51
CA LYS A 70 7.10 11.52 6.10
C LYS A 70 7.08 11.86 7.58
N ASP A 71 6.05 12.56 8.05
CA ASP A 71 5.91 12.99 9.45
C ASP A 71 5.55 11.79 10.37
N ALA A 72 5.02 10.71 9.78
CA ALA A 72 4.84 9.42 10.43
C ALA A 72 6.08 8.50 10.35
N LYS A 73 7.18 8.96 9.72
CA LYS A 73 8.45 8.24 9.54
C LYS A 73 8.27 6.88 8.85
N LEU A 74 7.39 6.84 7.85
CA LEU A 74 7.11 5.62 7.12
C LEU A 74 8.29 5.22 6.25
N SER A 75 8.51 3.91 6.15
CA SER A 75 9.49 3.28 5.28
C SER A 75 8.87 2.68 4.02
N HIS A 76 7.56 2.44 4.05
CA HIS A 76 6.79 1.93 2.91
C HIS A 76 5.32 2.39 3.01
N TYR A 77 4.72 2.73 1.88
CA TYR A 77 3.31 3.08 1.76
C TYR A 77 2.60 2.17 0.75
N GLN A 78 1.42 1.67 1.13
CA GLN A 78 0.55 0.84 0.32
C GLN A 78 -0.77 1.58 0.06
N PRO A 79 -0.91 2.27 -1.09
CA PRO A 79 -2.09 3.08 -1.41
C PRO A 79 -3.37 2.27 -1.65
N SER A 80 -3.23 1.03 -2.12
CA SER A 80 -4.35 0.17 -2.48
C SER A 80 -5.36 0.88 -3.40
N VAL A 81 -6.63 1.03 -3.01
CA VAL A 81 -7.64 1.73 -3.81
C VAL A 81 -7.66 3.21 -3.45
N SER A 82 -7.34 4.07 -4.41
CA SER A 82 -7.44 5.52 -4.28
C SER A 82 -7.64 6.14 -5.66
N ASP A 83 -8.87 6.53 -6.01
CA ASP A 83 -9.22 7.06 -7.34
C ASP A 83 -8.48 8.36 -7.68
N LEU A 84 -8.03 9.10 -6.66
CA LEU A 84 -7.29 10.35 -6.81
C LEU A 84 -5.77 10.15 -6.98
N LEU A 85 -5.26 8.93 -6.80
CA LEU A 85 -3.82 8.66 -6.88
C LEU A 85 -3.43 8.09 -8.24
N THR A 86 -2.35 8.63 -8.79
CA THR A 86 -1.66 8.13 -9.98
C THR A 86 -0.18 7.95 -9.65
N LEU A 87 0.52 7.12 -10.42
CA LEU A 87 1.99 6.96 -10.26
C LEU A 87 2.71 8.31 -10.28
N GLU A 88 2.27 9.22 -11.15
CA GLU A 88 2.85 10.56 -11.30
C GLU A 88 2.61 11.40 -10.04
N ASN A 89 1.36 11.51 -9.59
CA ASN A 89 1.06 12.39 -8.47
C ASN A 89 1.56 11.83 -7.13
N VAL A 90 1.68 10.51 -6.98
CA VAL A 90 2.31 9.93 -5.78
C VAL A 90 3.78 10.30 -5.74
N LYS A 91 4.52 10.06 -6.83
CA LYS A 91 5.94 10.40 -6.94
C LYS A 91 6.20 11.90 -6.82
N ALA A 92 5.26 12.74 -7.23
CA ALA A 92 5.40 14.20 -7.12
C ALA A 92 5.18 14.72 -5.68
N ASN A 93 4.52 13.95 -4.81
CA ASN A 93 4.08 14.42 -3.49
C ASN A 93 4.67 13.64 -2.31
N THR A 94 5.44 12.57 -2.56
CA THR A 94 6.20 11.85 -1.53
C THR A 94 7.39 11.11 -2.11
N ASP A 95 8.48 11.03 -1.32
CA ASP A 95 9.66 10.20 -1.63
C ASP A 95 9.60 8.83 -0.92
N ILE A 96 8.53 8.54 -0.17
CA ILE A 96 8.38 7.27 0.52
C ILE A 96 8.17 6.15 -0.51
N PRO A 97 8.96 5.05 -0.44
CA PRO A 97 8.74 3.89 -1.29
C PRO A 97 7.29 3.38 -1.18
N PHE A 98 6.70 3.02 -2.31
CA PHE A 98 5.34 2.52 -2.35
C PHE A 98 5.18 1.37 -3.33
N ASP A 99 4.16 0.56 -3.08
CA ASP A 99 3.72 -0.46 -4.03
C ASP A 99 2.55 0.03 -4.88
N TRP A 100 2.32 -0.65 -6.00
CA TRP A 100 1.22 -0.32 -6.90
C TRP A 100 0.32 -1.53 -7.13
N LEU A 101 -0.99 -1.31 -7.00
CA LEU A 101 -2.00 -2.36 -7.04
C LEU A 101 -2.84 -2.24 -8.32
N LEU A 102 -2.85 -3.30 -9.13
CA LEU A 102 -3.89 -3.49 -10.15
C LEU A 102 -5.08 -4.19 -9.51
N TYR A 103 -6.17 -3.47 -9.34
CA TYR A 103 -7.31 -3.94 -8.57
C TYR A 103 -8.08 -5.09 -9.24
N ALA A 104 -8.72 -5.92 -8.41
CA ALA A 104 -9.34 -7.17 -8.82
C ALA A 104 -10.45 -7.00 -9.87
N TYR A 105 -11.28 -5.96 -9.80
CA TYR A 105 -12.32 -5.72 -10.81
C TYR A 105 -11.78 -5.11 -12.11
N VAL A 106 -10.56 -4.54 -12.08
CA VAL A 106 -9.96 -3.92 -13.28
C VAL A 106 -9.33 -5.03 -14.12
N ILE A 107 -8.48 -5.86 -13.49
CA ILE A 107 -7.76 -6.91 -14.20
C ILE A 107 -8.66 -7.98 -14.84
N THR A 108 -9.86 -8.19 -14.28
CA THR A 108 -10.85 -9.13 -14.82
C THR A 108 -11.41 -8.71 -16.18
N GLU A 109 -11.43 -7.40 -16.44
CA GLU A 109 -11.95 -6.81 -17.67
C GLU A 109 -10.86 -6.50 -18.70
N MET A 110 -9.58 -6.55 -18.29
CA MET A 110 -8.45 -6.29 -19.19
C MET A 110 -8.09 -7.51 -20.03
N SER A 111 -7.73 -7.24 -21.29
CA SER A 111 -7.01 -8.16 -22.19
C SER A 111 -5.57 -8.40 -21.72
N ASP A 112 -4.92 -9.42 -22.28
CA ASP A 112 -3.53 -9.74 -21.97
C ASP A 112 -2.59 -8.57 -22.31
N ASP A 113 -2.82 -7.90 -23.44
CA ASP A 113 -2.05 -6.74 -23.90
C ASP A 113 -2.21 -5.53 -22.95
N GLU A 114 -3.44 -5.29 -22.45
CA GLU A 114 -3.70 -4.23 -21.48
C GLU A 114 -2.99 -4.51 -20.15
N ILE A 115 -2.98 -5.77 -19.70
CA ILE A 115 -2.27 -6.17 -18.47
C ILE A 115 -0.77 -5.95 -18.65
N GLU A 116 -0.21 -6.38 -19.78
CA GLU A 116 1.20 -6.15 -20.10
C GLU A 116 1.54 -4.66 -20.13
N GLN A 117 0.73 -3.84 -20.81
CA GLN A 117 0.95 -2.40 -20.89
C GLN A 117 0.87 -1.71 -19.52
N TRP A 118 -0.04 -2.15 -18.64
CA TRP A 118 -0.15 -1.63 -17.27
C TRP A 118 1.08 -1.98 -16.43
N VAL A 119 1.57 -3.23 -16.53
CA VAL A 119 2.80 -3.68 -15.87
C VAL A 119 4.00 -2.87 -16.38
N ASP A 120 4.12 -2.69 -17.69
CA ASP A 120 5.21 -1.92 -18.31
C ASP A 120 5.27 -0.50 -17.81
N ASN A 121 4.11 0.17 -17.73
CA ASN A 121 4.02 1.54 -17.23
C ASN A 121 4.42 1.61 -15.76
N THR A 122 4.01 0.63 -14.97
CA THR A 122 4.34 0.53 -13.54
C THR A 122 5.84 0.29 -13.31
N VAL A 123 6.45 -0.64 -14.05
CA VAL A 123 7.89 -0.92 -13.98
C VAL A 123 8.72 0.26 -14.50
N LYS A 124 8.34 0.88 -15.62
CA LYS A 124 8.99 2.10 -16.14
C LYS A 124 8.94 3.26 -15.16
N ALA A 125 7.89 3.35 -14.33
CA ALA A 125 7.80 4.33 -13.26
C ALA A 125 8.76 4.05 -12.08
N GLY A 126 9.47 2.91 -12.08
CA GLY A 126 10.43 2.54 -11.04
C GLY A 126 9.81 1.83 -9.84
N ILE A 127 8.58 1.34 -9.95
CA ILE A 127 7.92 0.60 -8.89
C ILE A 127 8.47 -0.82 -8.82
N THR A 128 8.95 -1.22 -7.64
CA THR A 128 9.58 -2.53 -7.42
C THR A 128 8.65 -3.55 -6.78
N ILE A 129 7.51 -3.10 -6.21
CA ILE A 129 6.49 -3.96 -5.64
C ILE A 129 5.20 -3.72 -6.40
N VAL A 130 4.89 -4.64 -7.31
CA VAL A 130 3.69 -4.59 -8.15
C VAL A 130 2.78 -5.73 -7.73
N ARG A 131 1.52 -5.41 -7.46
CA ARG A 131 0.56 -6.34 -6.88
C ARG A 131 -0.71 -6.39 -7.71
N THR A 132 -1.41 -7.50 -7.59
CA THR A 132 -2.82 -7.59 -7.95
C THR A 132 -3.53 -8.43 -6.89
N GLN A 133 -4.85 -8.45 -6.93
CA GLN A 133 -5.69 -9.21 -6.02
C GLN A 133 -6.75 -9.98 -6.81
N PHE A 134 -7.06 -11.17 -6.33
CA PHE A 134 -8.15 -11.98 -6.85
C PHE A 134 -9.02 -12.43 -5.68
N GLY A 135 -10.33 -12.36 -5.88
CA GLY A 135 -11.31 -12.77 -4.86
C GLY A 135 -12.55 -13.35 -5.52
N LYS A 136 -13.65 -13.38 -4.76
CA LYS A 136 -14.94 -13.96 -5.19
C LYS A 136 -15.38 -13.46 -6.58
N TYR A 137 -15.16 -12.19 -6.89
CA TYR A 137 -15.53 -11.58 -8.18
C TYR A 137 -14.85 -12.26 -9.37
N ALA A 138 -13.54 -12.50 -9.30
CA ALA A 138 -12.82 -13.19 -10.38
C ALA A 138 -13.28 -14.65 -10.55
N CYS A 139 -13.60 -15.34 -9.45
CA CYS A 139 -14.13 -16.70 -9.50
C CYS A 139 -15.51 -16.74 -10.19
N ILE A 140 -16.42 -15.84 -9.80
CA ILE A 140 -17.79 -15.81 -10.35
C ILE A 140 -17.79 -15.47 -11.85
N ASN A 141 -16.90 -14.59 -12.28
CA ASN A 141 -16.78 -14.20 -13.69
C ASN A 141 -15.90 -15.14 -14.52
N ASN A 142 -15.42 -16.25 -13.94
CA ASN A 142 -14.53 -17.22 -14.59
C ASN A 142 -13.25 -16.58 -15.17
N LYS A 143 -12.65 -15.66 -14.41
CA LYS A 143 -11.48 -14.85 -14.78
C LYS A 143 -10.20 -15.22 -14.03
N LEU A 144 -10.09 -16.47 -13.56
CA LEU A 144 -8.86 -16.94 -12.89
C LEU A 144 -7.68 -17.08 -13.84
N ASP A 145 -7.92 -17.13 -15.15
CA ASP A 145 -6.91 -17.07 -16.20
C ASP A 145 -6.08 -15.77 -16.14
N ARG A 146 -6.67 -14.66 -15.66
CA ARG A 146 -5.98 -13.39 -15.45
C ARG A 146 -4.79 -13.49 -14.49
N ILE A 147 -4.78 -14.48 -13.58
CA ILE A 147 -3.61 -14.76 -12.71
C ILE A 147 -2.40 -15.09 -13.60
N LYS A 148 -2.57 -15.99 -14.58
CA LYS A 148 -1.49 -16.39 -15.49
C LYS A 148 -1.07 -15.23 -16.39
N ALA A 149 -2.03 -14.46 -16.89
CA ALA A 149 -1.76 -13.27 -17.71
C ALA A 149 -0.92 -12.25 -16.94
N PHE A 150 -1.26 -11.97 -15.68
CA PHE A 150 -0.49 -11.07 -14.81
C PHE A 150 0.94 -11.56 -14.62
N TYR A 151 1.17 -12.84 -14.31
CA TYR A 151 2.53 -13.39 -14.19
C TYR A 151 3.31 -13.32 -15.51
N LYS A 152 2.67 -13.64 -16.63
CA LYS A 152 3.30 -13.62 -17.96
C LYS A 152 3.79 -12.20 -18.33
N ALA A 153 3.06 -11.16 -17.95
CA ALA A 153 3.46 -9.78 -18.17
C ALA A 153 4.82 -9.42 -17.51
N PHE A 154 5.24 -10.16 -16.47
CA PHE A 154 6.55 -9.98 -15.83
C PHE A 154 7.67 -10.84 -16.43
N ASP A 155 7.40 -11.76 -17.35
CA ASP A 155 8.42 -12.71 -17.84
C ASP A 155 9.64 -12.00 -18.44
N LYS A 156 9.43 -10.87 -19.13
CA LYS A 156 10.49 -10.04 -19.72
C LYS A 156 11.34 -9.26 -18.71
N TYR A 157 10.95 -9.23 -17.44
CA TYR A 157 11.67 -8.54 -16.35
C TYR A 157 12.37 -9.50 -15.39
N LYS A 158 12.26 -10.83 -15.61
CA LYS A 158 12.99 -11.82 -14.82
C LYS A 158 14.47 -11.73 -15.17
N VAL A 159 15.31 -11.46 -14.17
CA VAL A 159 16.77 -11.48 -14.25
C VAL A 159 17.28 -12.86 -13.87
#